data_AF-A0A7W2LZ63-F1
#
_entry.id   AF-A0A7W2LZ63-F1
#
_cell.length_a   1.000
_cell.length_b   1.000
_cell.length_c   1.000
_cell.angle_alpha   90.00
_cell.angle_beta   90.00
_cell.angle_gamma   90.00
#
_symmetry.space_group_name_H-M   'P 1'
#
loop_
_entity.id
_entity.type
_entity.pdbx_description
1 polymer ?
#
loop_
_entity_poly.entity_id
_entity_poly.type
_entity_poly.pdbx_seq_one_letter_code
_entity_poly.pdbx_strand_id
1 'polypeptide(L)'
;MIPVRNVIAKLNGLEALALSSKSFCFSRSECFVKDDSEDMLEHSIIQFDPRGDFTLRYNSYRYSVHEKASQLARQAYWSLKDLLNQADCYEFVLQPTSALLINNSQALHARDTIKDNRRLLIRLFGYSPDARPLILQQDPLIVRG
;
A
#
# COMPACT_ATOMS: atom_id res chain seq x y z
N MET A 1 6.80 5.55 10.95
CA MET A 1 6.80 4.34 10.10
C MET A 1 6.27 3.18 10.91
N ILE A 2 5.46 2.31 10.32
CA ILE A 2 4.89 1.13 10.99
C ILE A 2 5.35 -0.12 10.22
N PRO A 3 6.28 -0.93 10.78
CA PRO A 3 6.51 -2.29 10.31
C PRO A 3 5.25 -3.13 10.55
N VAL A 4 4.70 -3.73 9.50
CA VAL A 4 3.35 -4.29 9.58
C VAL A 4 3.29 -5.76 10.00
N ARG A 5 4.43 -6.46 10.09
CA ARG A 5 4.46 -7.88 10.52
C ARG A 5 3.75 -8.10 11.86
N ASN A 6 4.01 -7.26 12.85
CA ASN A 6 3.38 -7.38 14.18
C ASN A 6 1.90 -7.01 14.16
N VAL A 7 1.47 -6.16 13.22
CA VAL A 7 0.05 -5.82 13.02
C VAL A 7 -0.67 -7.02 12.40
N ILE A 8 -0.12 -7.59 11.33
CA ILE A 8 -0.71 -8.74 10.64
C ILE A 8 -0.76 -9.98 11.54
N ALA A 9 0.24 -10.20 12.39
CA ALA A 9 0.25 -11.32 13.34
C ALA A 9 -0.88 -11.27 14.39
N LYS A 10 -1.50 -10.10 14.61
CA LYS A 10 -2.63 -9.93 15.53
C LYS A 10 -4.00 -10.21 14.88
N LEU A 11 -4.05 -10.30 13.55
CA LEU A 11 -5.27 -10.69 12.84
C LEU A 11 -5.53 -12.18 13.03
N ASN A 12 -6.80 -12.56 13.16
CA ASN A 12 -7.15 -13.97 13.08
C ASN A 12 -7.10 -14.48 11.63
N GLY A 13 -7.10 -15.81 11.45
CA GLY A 13 -6.96 -16.42 10.12
C GLY A 13 -8.08 -16.05 9.14
N LEU A 14 -9.31 -15.84 9.63
CA LEU A 14 -10.45 -15.44 8.78
C LEU A 14 -10.35 -13.98 8.36
N GLU A 15 -9.88 -13.10 9.24
CA GLU A 15 -9.61 -11.69 8.90
C GLU A 15 -8.48 -11.58 7.88
N ALA A 16 -7.39 -12.32 8.08
CA ALA A 16 -6.27 -12.36 7.14
C ALA A 16 -6.71 -12.88 5.76
N LEU A 17 -7.54 -13.94 5.73
CA LEU A 17 -8.14 -14.45 4.51
C LEU A 17 -9.06 -13.42 3.84
N ALA A 18 -9.91 -12.74 4.60
CA ALA A 18 -10.81 -11.73 4.08
C ALA A 18 -10.08 -10.48 3.56
N LEU A 19 -8.95 -10.10 4.16
CA LEU A 19 -8.10 -9.04 3.63
C LEU A 19 -7.35 -9.45 2.35
N SER A 20 -7.25 -10.75 2.09
CA SER A 20 -6.69 -11.29 0.85
C SER A 20 -7.70 -11.41 -0.30
N SER A 21 -9.00 -11.23 -0.03
CA SER A 21 -10.02 -11.24 -1.07
C SER A 21 -10.05 -9.93 -1.86
N LYS A 22 -10.59 -10.01 -3.08
CA LYS A 22 -10.88 -8.84 -3.93
C LYS A 22 -12.15 -8.16 -3.43
N SER A 23 -12.05 -7.45 -2.32
CA SER A 23 -13.21 -6.85 -1.64
C SER A 23 -12.99 -5.38 -1.29
N PHE A 24 -11.93 -4.77 -1.80
CA PHE A 24 -11.54 -3.41 -1.48
C PHE A 24 -11.37 -2.61 -2.77
N CYS A 25 -11.70 -1.33 -2.72
CA CYS A 25 -11.44 -0.41 -3.83
C CYS A 25 -10.19 0.40 -3.53
N PHE A 26 -9.44 0.76 -4.57
CA PHE A 26 -8.34 1.70 -4.48
C PHE A 26 -8.57 2.87 -5.44
N SER A 27 -8.65 4.09 -4.89
CA SER A 27 -8.73 5.29 -5.72
C SER A 27 -7.34 5.68 -6.23
N ARG A 28 -7.21 6.03 -7.51
CA ARG A 28 -5.96 6.62 -8.06
C ARG A 28 -5.75 8.06 -7.52
N SER A 29 -4.51 8.53 -7.49
CA SER A 29 -4.18 9.88 -7.00
C SER A 29 -4.35 10.84 -8.17
N GLU A 30 -4.76 12.06 -7.85
CA GLU A 30 -4.93 13.16 -8.82
C GLU A 30 -3.63 13.47 -9.61
N CYS A 31 -2.46 13.07 -9.10
CA CYS A 31 -1.18 13.24 -9.78
C CYS A 31 -0.87 12.16 -10.82
N PHE A 32 -1.74 11.16 -11.03
CA PHE A 32 -1.55 10.12 -12.04
C PHE A 32 -2.29 10.51 -13.33
N VAL A 33 -1.62 10.40 -14.48
CA VAL A 33 -2.22 10.67 -15.79
C VAL A 33 -3.42 9.75 -15.97
N LYS A 34 -4.59 10.32 -16.31
CA LYS A 34 -5.79 9.56 -16.65
C LYS A 34 -5.50 8.74 -17.91
N ASP A 35 -5.28 7.44 -17.74
CA ASP A 35 -5.51 6.49 -18.81
C ASP A 35 -6.96 6.02 -18.72
N ASP A 36 -7.63 5.92 -19.85
CA ASP A 36 -9.05 5.56 -20.01
C ASP A 36 -9.38 4.10 -19.59
N SER A 37 -8.49 3.43 -18.85
CA SER A 37 -8.71 2.07 -18.35
C SER A 37 -9.34 2.07 -16.95
N GLU A 38 -10.67 2.00 -16.95
CA GLU A 38 -11.58 1.23 -16.08
C GLU A 38 -11.56 1.40 -14.55
N ASP A 39 -12.78 1.67 -14.07
CA ASP A 39 -13.46 1.30 -12.82
C ASP A 39 -12.64 0.76 -11.65
N MET A 40 -12.99 1.27 -10.46
CA MET A 40 -12.68 0.77 -9.11
C MET A 40 -12.34 -0.73 -9.08
N LEU A 41 -11.08 -1.06 -9.41
CA LEU A 41 -10.65 -2.45 -9.50
C LEU A 41 -10.74 -3.05 -8.09
N GLU A 42 -11.35 -4.22 -7.99
CA GLU A 42 -11.41 -4.94 -6.73
C GLU A 42 -9.99 -5.43 -6.38
N HIS A 43 -9.44 -4.87 -5.32
CA HIS A 43 -8.12 -5.15 -4.81
C HIS A 43 -8.18 -5.99 -3.53
N SER A 44 -7.11 -6.74 -3.29
CA SER A 44 -6.80 -7.28 -1.96
C SER A 44 -5.87 -6.31 -1.22
N ILE A 45 -5.97 -6.31 0.11
CA ILE A 45 -5.08 -5.54 0.98
C ILE A 45 -3.86 -6.38 1.35
N ILE A 46 -4.03 -7.68 1.59
CA ILE A 46 -2.95 -8.61 1.87
C ILE A 46 -2.78 -9.54 0.67
N GLN A 47 -1.54 -9.75 0.24
CA GLN A 47 -1.19 -10.77 -0.73
C GLN A 47 -0.12 -11.68 -0.14
N PHE A 48 -0.39 -12.98 -0.02
CA PHE A 48 0.59 -13.95 0.43
C PHE A 48 1.54 -14.36 -0.70
N ASP A 49 2.81 -14.52 -0.38
CA ASP A 49 3.86 -15.03 -1.26
C ASP A 49 4.00 -16.55 -1.06
N PRO A 50 4.23 -17.34 -2.12
CA PRO A 50 4.50 -18.78 -2.03
C PRO A 50 5.63 -19.17 -1.07
N ARG A 51 6.56 -18.26 -0.77
CA ARG A 51 7.68 -18.41 0.17
C ARG A 51 7.26 -18.24 1.64
N GLY A 52 5.97 -18.03 1.92
CA GLY A 52 5.45 -17.86 3.28
C GLY A 52 5.58 -16.44 3.82
N ASP A 53 5.77 -15.44 2.95
CA ASP A 53 5.71 -14.03 3.34
C ASP A 53 4.42 -13.37 2.82
N PHE A 54 4.29 -12.06 2.99
CA PHE A 54 3.17 -11.29 2.47
C PHE A 54 3.59 -9.95 1.86
N THR A 55 2.63 -9.28 1.25
CA THR A 55 2.72 -7.88 0.84
C THR A 55 1.46 -7.18 1.29
N LEU A 56 1.62 -6.08 2.02
CA LEU A 56 0.53 -5.21 2.40
C LEU A 56 0.38 -4.07 1.38
N ARG A 57 -0.81 -3.95 0.79
CA ARG A 57 -1.21 -2.87 -0.11
C ARG A 57 -2.28 -2.04 0.61
N TYR A 58 -1.85 -0.97 1.25
CA TYR A 58 -2.77 -0.14 2.03
C TYR A 58 -2.42 1.34 1.95
N ASN A 59 -3.46 2.17 1.87
CA ASN A 59 -3.38 3.62 2.02
C ASN A 59 -4.65 4.08 2.74
N SER A 60 -4.47 4.80 3.84
CA SER A 60 -5.56 5.23 4.74
C SER A 60 -6.63 6.10 4.06
N TYR A 61 -6.26 6.82 3.01
CA TYR A 61 -7.16 7.75 2.31
C TYR A 61 -7.70 7.19 0.99
N ARG A 62 -7.08 6.13 0.47
CA ARG A 62 -7.33 5.65 -0.89
C ARG A 62 -7.90 4.23 -0.95
N TYR A 63 -7.84 3.49 0.15
CA TYR A 63 -8.55 2.23 0.28
C TYR A 63 -9.93 2.42 0.89
N SER A 64 -10.93 1.74 0.32
CA SER A 64 -12.27 1.62 0.88
C SER A 64 -12.79 0.20 0.70
N VAL A 65 -13.85 -0.15 1.40
CA VAL A 65 -14.49 -1.47 1.25
C VAL A 65 -15.46 -1.41 0.07
N HIS A 66 -15.40 -2.40 -0.82
CA HIS A 66 -16.31 -2.50 -1.96
C HIS A 66 -17.76 -2.72 -1.49
N GLU A 67 -18.74 -2.20 -2.23
CA GLU A 67 -20.15 -2.26 -1.83
C GLU A 67 -20.65 -3.70 -1.66
N LYS A 68 -20.21 -4.60 -2.54
CA LYS A 68 -20.59 -6.03 -2.52
C LYS A 68 -19.72 -6.87 -1.58
N ALA A 69 -18.81 -6.26 -0.82
CA ALA A 69 -17.95 -7.00 0.10
C ALA A 69 -18.76 -7.69 1.20
N SER A 70 -18.35 -8.91 1.55
CA SER A 70 -18.94 -9.66 2.65
C SER A 70 -18.82 -8.92 3.98
N GLN A 71 -19.68 -9.27 4.95
CA GLN A 71 -19.59 -8.73 6.29
C GLN A 71 -18.23 -9.00 6.94
N LEU A 72 -17.65 -10.18 6.68
CA LEU A 72 -16.33 -10.55 7.17
C LEU A 72 -15.22 -9.64 6.61
N ALA A 73 -15.24 -9.32 5.30
CA ALA A 73 -14.27 -8.41 4.70
C ALA A 73 -14.39 -6.98 5.25
N ARG A 74 -15.63 -6.52 5.49
CA ARG A 74 -15.89 -5.24 6.16
C ARG A 74 -15.32 -5.23 7.57
N GLN A 75 -15.57 -6.26 8.36
CA GLN A 75 -15.04 -6.38 9.72
C GLN A 75 -13.51 -6.42 9.72
N ALA A 76 -12.90 -7.27 8.87
CA ALA A 76 -11.45 -7.40 8.78
C ALA A 76 -10.77 -6.07 8.39
N TYR A 77 -11.40 -5.27 7.53
CA TYR A 77 -10.93 -3.93 7.20
C TYR A 77 -10.87 -3.00 8.41
N TRP A 78 -11.92 -2.99 9.23
CA TRP A 78 -11.97 -2.19 10.45
C TRP A 78 -10.99 -2.71 11.50
N SER A 79 -10.90 -4.03 11.70
CA SER A 79 -9.89 -4.65 12.57
C SER A 79 -8.47 -4.23 12.18
N LEU A 80 -8.15 -4.26 10.88
CA LEU A 80 -6.85 -3.80 10.38
C LEU A 80 -6.62 -2.32 10.72
N LYS A 81 -7.60 -1.45 10.48
CA LYS A 81 -7.48 -0.02 10.80
C LYS A 81 -7.24 0.22 12.29
N ASP A 82 -7.98 -0.47 13.15
CA ASP A 82 -7.83 -0.33 14.59
C ASP A 82 -6.46 -0.80 15.07
N LEU A 83 -5.97 -1.94 14.54
CA LEU A 83 -4.63 -2.42 14.83
C LEU A 83 -3.54 -1.46 14.33
N LEU A 84 -3.73 -0.84 13.15
CA LEU A 84 -2.80 0.15 12.62
C LEU A 84 -2.77 1.43 13.47
N ASN A 85 -3.93 1.87 13.98
CA ASN A 85 -4.03 3.05 14.85
C ASN A 85 -3.37 2.82 16.22
N GLN A 86 -3.28 1.57 16.67
CA GLN A 86 -2.65 1.16 17.93
C GLN A 86 -1.19 0.70 17.75
N ALA A 87 -0.69 0.63 16.52
CA ALA A 87 0.64 0.12 16.24
C ALA A 87 1.71 1.12 16.64
N ASP A 88 2.82 0.61 17.17
CA ASP A 88 3.99 1.43 17.46
C ASP A 88 4.53 2.06 16.17
N CYS A 89 4.64 3.38 16.19
CA CYS A 89 5.22 4.15 15.09
C CYS A 89 6.68 4.46 15.42
N TYR A 90 7.58 4.11 14.52
CA TYR A 90 8.97 4.53 14.58
C TYR A 90 9.14 5.87 13.86
N GLU A 91 9.55 6.88 14.62
CA GLU A 91 9.90 8.19 14.08
C GLU A 91 11.37 8.21 13.63
N PHE A 92 11.61 8.79 12.45
CA PHE A 92 12.95 8.95 11.90
C PHE A 92 13.13 10.37 11.37
N VAL A 93 13.97 11.15 12.06
CA VAL A 93 14.35 12.50 11.63
C VAL A 93 15.57 12.41 10.71
N LEU A 94 15.33 12.27 9.40
CA LEU A 94 16.40 12.24 8.40
C LEU A 94 17.29 13.48 8.49
N GLN A 95 18.59 13.23 8.63
CA GLN A 95 19.68 14.19 8.51
C GLN A 95 20.25 14.17 7.08
N PRO A 96 20.95 15.23 6.63
CA PRO A 96 21.59 15.25 5.31
C PRO A 96 22.59 14.11 5.07
N THR A 97 23.15 13.54 6.14
CA THR A 97 24.11 12.43 6.11
C THR A 97 23.47 11.05 6.25
N SER A 98 22.13 10.97 6.29
CA SER A 98 21.40 9.72 6.51
C SER A 98 20.49 9.38 5.33
N ALA A 99 20.34 8.08 5.10
CA ALA A 99 19.35 7.54 4.17
C ALA A 99 18.43 6.58 4.93
N LEU A 100 17.16 6.51 4.52
CA LEU A 100 16.19 5.54 5.03
C LEU A 100 15.76 4.63 3.89
N LEU A 101 15.98 3.33 4.07
CA LEU A 101 15.48 2.29 3.18
C LEU A 101 14.20 1.69 3.78
N ILE A 102 13.12 1.69 3.01
CA ILE A 102 11.81 1.18 3.44
C ILE A 102 11.43 0.00 2.55
N ASN A 103 11.22 -1.17 3.14
CA ASN A 103 10.58 -2.29 2.44
C ASN A 103 9.08 -2.00 2.31
N ASN A 104 8.68 -1.49 1.14
CA ASN A 104 7.31 -1.03 0.89
C ASN A 104 6.26 -2.16 0.90
N SER A 105 6.67 -3.43 0.86
CA SER A 105 5.73 -4.56 1.01
C SER A 105 5.41 -4.87 2.47
N GLN A 106 6.25 -4.42 3.40
CA GLN A 106 6.29 -4.86 4.80
C GLN A 106 6.24 -3.69 5.81
N ALA A 107 6.14 -2.46 5.33
CA ALA A 107 6.05 -1.28 6.17
C ALA A 107 5.15 -0.21 5.56
N LEU A 108 4.38 0.46 6.41
CA LEU A 108 3.69 1.70 6.09
C LEU A 108 4.52 2.89 6.56
N HIS A 109 4.47 3.97 5.80
CA HIS A 109 5.17 5.20 6.12
C HIS A 109 4.28 6.42 5.89
N ALA A 110 4.50 7.43 6.72
CA ALA A 110 3.81 8.71 6.66
C ALA A 110 4.82 9.79 7.07
N ARG A 111 4.37 11.04 7.02
CA ARG A 111 5.12 12.20 7.50
C ARG A 111 4.18 13.06 8.33
N ASP A 112 4.73 13.72 9.33
CA ASP A 112 3.99 14.73 10.10
C ASP A 112 3.53 15.90 9.22
N THR A 113 2.61 16.68 9.78
CA THR A 113 2.14 17.92 9.17
C THR A 113 3.32 18.84 8.86
N ILE A 114 3.45 19.20 7.59
CA ILE A 114 4.49 20.11 7.12
C ILE A 114 4.17 21.51 7.63
N LYS A 115 5.10 22.10 8.40
CA LYS A 115 4.99 23.48 8.89
C LYS A 115 5.80 24.48 8.06
N ASP A 116 6.83 24.00 7.36
CA ASP A 116 7.61 24.77 6.39
C ASP A 116 8.12 23.86 5.26
N ASN A 117 8.41 24.45 4.09
CA ASN A 117 8.78 23.72 2.87
C ASN A 117 10.29 23.69 2.60
N ARG A 118 11.14 23.88 3.62
CA ARG A 118 12.60 23.98 3.41
C ARG A 118 13.30 22.62 3.36
N ARG A 119 12.63 21.54 3.81
CA ARG A 119 13.19 20.20 3.85
C ARG A 119 13.24 19.57 2.46
N LEU A 120 14.45 19.32 1.97
CA LEU A 120 14.69 18.60 0.70
C LEU A 120 15.00 17.13 0.97
N LEU A 121 14.38 16.23 0.20
CA LEU A 121 14.65 14.80 0.20
C LEU A 121 14.82 14.32 -1.24
N ILE A 122 15.77 13.42 -1.46
CA ILE A 122 15.90 12.66 -2.71
C ILE A 122 15.25 11.30 -2.49
N ARG A 123 14.32 10.92 -3.37
CA ARG A 123 13.64 9.62 -3.30
C ARG A 123 13.97 8.77 -4.51
N LEU A 124 14.49 7.58 -4.25
CA LEU A 124 14.76 6.56 -5.26
C LEU A 124 13.81 5.37 -5.01
N PHE A 125 13.39 4.72 -6.09
CA PHE A 125 12.62 3.49 -6.04
C PHE A 125 13.48 2.34 -6.56
N GLY A 126 13.63 1.31 -5.74
CA GLY A 126 14.25 0.05 -6.13
C GLY A 126 13.19 -1.04 -6.28
N TYR A 127 13.36 -1.89 -7.27
CA TYR A 127 12.56 -3.10 -7.43
C TYR A 127 13.38 -4.31 -7.00
N SER A 128 12.73 -5.30 -6.40
CA SER A 128 13.36 -6.60 -6.17
C SER A 128 13.77 -7.21 -7.51
N PRO A 129 14.89 -7.96 -7.60
CA PRO A 129 15.21 -8.77 -8.79
C PRO A 129 14.08 -9.73 -9.18
N ASP A 130 13.26 -10.15 -8.22
CA ASP A 130 12.12 -11.04 -8.44
C ASP A 130 10.85 -10.30 -8.93
N ALA A 131 10.87 -8.97 -8.98
CA ALA A 131 9.69 -8.19 -9.35
C ALA A 131 9.37 -8.38 -10.84
N ARG A 132 8.12 -8.70 -11.14
CA ARG A 132 7.61 -8.75 -12.52
C ARG A 132 6.99 -7.40 -12.88
N PRO A 133 7.47 -6.71 -13.93
CA PRO A 133 6.88 -5.46 -14.34
C PRO A 133 5.47 -5.68 -14.89
N LEU A 134 4.54 -4.80 -14.56
CA LEU A 134 3.31 -4.65 -15.32
C LEU A 134 3.62 -3.76 -16.52
N ILE A 135 3.72 -4.35 -17.70
CA ILE A 135 3.96 -3.61 -18.94
C ILE A 135 2.66 -2.93 -19.35
N LEU A 136 2.60 -1.60 -19.22
CA LEU A 136 1.43 -0.80 -19.60
C LEU A 136 1.34 -0.59 -21.11
N GLN A 137 2.47 -0.45 -21.80
CA GLN A 137 2.55 -0.30 -23.24
C GLN A 137 3.84 -0.95 -23.74
N GLN A 138 3.75 -1.78 -24.79
CA GLN A 138 4.93 -2.44 -25.37
C GLN A 138 5.78 -1.50 -26.23
N ASP A 139 5.15 -0.51 -26.87
CA ASP A 139 5.84 0.47 -27.71
C ASP A 139 5.32 1.89 -27.41
N PRO A 140 6.00 2.66 -26.54
CA PRO A 140 5.55 4.00 -26.13
C PRO A 140 5.62 5.05 -27.24
N LEU A 141 6.13 4.71 -28.44
CA LEU A 141 6.36 5.65 -29.54
C LEU A 141 5.29 5.62 -30.64
N ILE A 142 4.33 4.69 -30.60
CA ILE A 142 3.24 4.65 -31.59
C ILE A 142 2.12 5.60 -31.16
N VAL A 143 1.99 6.73 -31.85
CA VAL A 143 0.87 7.66 -31.74
C VAL A 143 -0.06 7.43 -32.94
N ARG A 144 -1.36 7.21 -32.71
CA ARG A 144 -2.36 7.24 -33.80
C ARG A 144 -2.64 8.70 -34.15
N GLY A 145 -2.42 9.07 -35.41
CA GLY A 145 -2.85 10.35 -35.98
C GLY A 145 -4.34 10.40 -36.23
#